data_AF-A0A930BTR2-F1
#
_entry.id   AF-A0A930BTR2-F1
#
_cell.length_a   1.000
_cell.length_b   1.000
_cell.length_c   1.000
_cell.angle_alpha   90.00
_cell.angle_beta   90.00
_cell.angle_gamma   90.00
#
_symmetry.space_group_name_H-M   'P 1'
#
loop_
_entity.id
_entity.type
_entity.pdbx_description
1 polymer ?
#
loop_
_entity_poly.entity_id
_entity_poly.type
_entity_poly.pdbx_seq_one_letter_code
_entity_poly.pdbx_strand_id
1 'polypeptide(L)' 'ELHQKACVACHARMYGGDGSTMYTRDGRMLSNRLELLQRVAACNAQMNAGWFPEDEANVAAWLNKLYYRFDN' A
#
# COMPACT_ATOMS: atom_id res chain seq x y z
N GLU A 1 -9.94 4.77 5.72
CA GLU A 1 -10.40 5.72 4.68
C GLU A 1 -9.29 6.24 3.77
N LEU A 2 -8.14 6.68 4.29
CA LEU A 2 -7.01 7.20 3.50
C LEU A 2 -6.64 6.31 2.30
N HIS A 3 -6.27 5.06 2.59
CA HIS A 3 -5.96 4.03 1.58
C HIS A 3 -7.04 3.85 0.52
N GLN A 4 -8.31 3.76 0.92
CA GLN A 4 -9.41 3.55 -0.01
C GLN A 4 -9.61 4.74 -0.94
N LYS A 5 -9.46 5.96 -0.43
CA LYS A 5 -9.62 7.21 -1.19
C LYS A 5 -8.46 7.45 -2.16
N ALA A 6 -7.23 7.09 -1.79
CA ALA A 6 -6.04 7.45 -2.58
C ALA A 6 -5.45 6.31 -3.43
N CYS A 7 -5.56 5.04 -3.01
CA CYS A 7 -4.82 3.93 -3.62
C CYS A 7 -5.72 2.97 -4.41
N VAL A 8 -6.94 2.70 -3.92
CA VAL A 8 -7.80 1.64 -4.46
C VAL A 8 -8.24 1.90 -5.89
N ALA A 9 -8.50 3.15 -6.28
CA ALA A 9 -8.91 3.46 -7.65
C ALA A 9 -7.85 3.05 -8.70
N CYS A 10 -6.58 3.30 -8.40
CA CYS A 10 -5.47 2.88 -9.26
C CYS A 10 -5.31 1.36 -9.26
N HIS A 11 -5.39 0.72 -8.09
CA HIS A 11 -5.24 -0.73 -7.97
C HIS A 11 -6.36 -1.51 -8.66
N ALA A 12 -7.61 -1.07 -8.51
CA ALA A 12 -8.75 -1.66 -9.20
C ALA A 12 -8.64 -1.48 -10.72
N ARG A 13 -8.11 -0.34 -11.19
CA ARG A 13 -7.83 -0.16 -12.63
C ARG A 13 -6.75 -1.11 -13.16
N MET A 14 -5.72 -1.38 -12.37
CA MET A 14 -4.59 -2.23 -12.78
C MET A 14 -4.87 -3.73 -12.66
N TYR A 15 -5.57 -4.14 -11.61
CA TYR A 15 -5.72 -5.55 -11.24
C TYR A 15 -7.18 -6.03 -11.25
N GLY A 16 -8.14 -5.12 -11.46
CA GLY A 16 -9.57 -5.43 -11.41
C GLY A 16 -10.10 -5.59 -9.98
N GLY A 17 -11.39 -5.92 -9.88
CA GLY A 17 -12.06 -6.16 -8.62
C GLY A 17 -12.01 -4.96 -7.67
N ASP A 18 -11.69 -5.23 -6.40
CA ASP A 18 -11.52 -4.23 -5.34
C ASP A 18 -10.07 -3.70 -5.23
N GLY A 19 -9.18 -4.10 -6.16
CA GLY A 19 -7.77 -3.73 -6.15
C GLY A 19 -6.92 -4.44 -5.08
N SER A 20 -7.49 -5.34 -4.27
CA SER A 20 -6.76 -6.06 -3.21
C SER A 20 -5.71 -7.05 -3.74
N THR A 21 -5.85 -7.49 -5.00
CA THR A 21 -4.89 -8.36 -5.69
C THR A 21 -3.48 -7.77 -5.71
N MET A 22 -3.33 -6.45 -5.68
CA MET A 22 -2.03 -5.77 -5.54
C MET A 22 -1.26 -6.25 -4.30
N TYR A 23 -1.97 -6.57 -3.22
CA TYR A 23 -1.40 -6.99 -1.93
C TYR A 23 -1.26 -8.50 -1.79
N THR A 24 -2.13 -9.27 -2.45
CA THR A 24 -2.23 -10.72 -2.27
C THR A 24 -1.54 -11.54 -3.35
N ARG A 25 -1.11 -10.93 -4.47
CA ARG A 25 -0.49 -11.67 -5.58
C ARG A 25 0.76 -12.45 -5.20
N ASP A 26 0.93 -13.59 -5.87
CA ASP A 26 2.14 -14.40 -5.82
C ASP A 26 3.32 -13.67 -6.49
N GLY A 27 4.54 -13.94 -6.01
CA GLY A 27 5.75 -13.28 -6.52
C GLY A 27 5.85 -11.79 -6.15
N ARG A 28 5.18 -11.35 -5.08
CA ARG A 28 5.33 -10.00 -4.56
C ARG A 28 6.79 -9.75 -4.10
N MET A 29 7.35 -8.63 -4.55
CA MET A 29 8.75 -8.27 -4.36
C MET A 29 9.07 -7.65 -3.00
N LEU A 30 8.06 -7.34 -2.19
CA LEU A 30 8.26 -6.73 -0.87
C LEU A 30 8.54 -7.82 0.16
N SER A 31 9.55 -7.60 0.99
CA SER A 31 10.07 -8.58 1.94
C SER A 31 10.04 -8.13 3.40
N ASN A 32 9.90 -6.82 3.65
CA ASN A 32 9.97 -6.24 5.00
C ASN A 32 9.13 -4.96 5.14
N ARG A 33 8.96 -4.49 6.38
CA ARG A 33 8.13 -3.31 6.71
C ARG A 33 8.66 -2.02 6.06
N LEU A 34 9.98 -1.87 5.97
CA LEU A 34 10.61 -0.69 5.39
C LEU A 34 10.31 -0.58 3.89
N GLU A 35 10.44 -1.67 3.15
CA GLU A 35 10.11 -1.72 1.73
C GLU A 35 8.62 -1.44 1.49
N LEU A 36 7.74 -1.93 2.37
CA LEU A 36 6.31 -1.62 2.31
C LEU A 36 6.04 -0.13 2.55
N LEU A 37 6.68 0.48 3.55
CA LEU A 37 6.59 1.91 3.80
C LEU A 37 7.06 2.72 2.59
N GLN A 38 8.23 2.39 2.03
CA GLN A 38 8.76 3.04 0.84
C GLN A 38 7.81 2.90 -0.35
N ARG A 39 7.16 1.74 -0.52
CA ARG A 39 6.15 1.55 -1.56
C ARG A 39 4.94 2.46 -1.34
N VAL A 40 4.45 2.57 -0.11
CA VAL A 40 3.32 3.45 0.23
C VAL A 40 3.68 4.91 -0.05
N ALA A 41 4.87 5.36 0.34
CA ALA A 41 5.37 6.71 0.08
C ALA A 41 5.47 7.01 -1.42
N ALA A 42 6.01 6.07 -2.20
CA ALA A 42 6.07 6.20 -3.66
C ALA A 42 4.68 6.31 -4.29
N CYS A 43 3.71 5.51 -3.82
CA CYS A 43 2.33 5.58 -4.29
C CYS A 43 1.64 6.90 -3.88
N ASN A 44 1.87 7.39 -2.65
CA ASN A 44 1.38 8.69 -2.19
C ASN A 44 1.85 9.82 -3.11
N ALA A 45 3.15 9.87 -3.41
CA ALA A 45 3.73 10.85 -4.33
C ALA A 45 3.16 10.72 -5.75
N GLN A 46 3.05 9.49 -6.28
CA GLN A 46 2.53 9.25 -7.64
C GLN A 46 1.05 9.67 -7.78
N MET A 47 0.25 9.48 -6.74
CA MET A 47 -1.16 9.88 -6.71
C MET A 47 -1.35 11.34 -6.27
N ASN A 48 -0.26 12.03 -5.91
CA ASN A 48 -0.28 13.37 -5.31
C ASN A 48 -1.28 13.46 -4.14
N ALA A 49 -1.31 12.43 -3.28
CA ALA A 49 -2.32 12.33 -2.23
C ALA A 49 -2.03 13.24 -1.01
N GLY A 50 -0.82 13.83 -0.95
CA GLY A 50 -0.46 14.88 0.00
C GLY A 50 -0.31 14.39 1.44
N TRP A 51 -0.06 13.09 1.65
CA TRP A 51 0.09 12.54 2.99
C TRP A 51 1.43 12.91 3.61
N PHE A 52 1.40 13.12 4.92
CA PHE A 52 2.59 13.28 5.73
C PHE A 52 3.24 11.92 6.04
N PRO A 53 4.52 11.88 6.44
CA PRO A 53 5.20 10.62 6.76
C PRO A 53 4.48 9.75 7.79
N GLU A 54 3.76 10.36 8.74
CA GLU A 54 2.97 9.65 9.76
C GLU A 54 1.78 8.91 9.14
N ASP A 55 1.10 9.52 8.17
CA ASP A 55 -0.02 8.90 7.46
C ASP A 55 0.46 7.74 6.58
N GLU A 56 1.61 7.90 5.92
CA GLU A 56 2.26 6.83 5.16
C GLU A 56 2.60 5.65 6.07
N ALA A 57 3.20 5.92 7.23
CA ALA A 57 3.53 4.91 8.23
C ALA A 57 2.28 4.20 8.76
N ASN A 58 1.21 4.94 9.03
CA ASN A 58 -0.07 4.37 9.49
C ASN A 58 -0.68 3.43 8.44
N VAL A 59 -0.71 3.85 7.17
CA VAL A 59 -1.24 3.02 6.08
C VAL A 59 -0.36 1.80 5.83
N ALA A 60 0.97 1.96 5.85
CA ALA A 60 1.91 0.85 5.70
C ALA A 60 1.76 -0.17 6.84
N ALA A 61 1.62 0.29 8.09
CA ALA A 61 1.40 -0.58 9.24
C ALA A 61 0.06 -1.33 9.15
N TRP A 62 -1.01 -0.66 8.72
CA TRP A 62 -2.31 -1.28 8.49
C TRP A 62 -2.24 -2.34 7.38
N LEU A 63 -1.61 -2.02 6.25
CA LEU A 63 -1.38 -2.98 5.16
C LEU A 63 -0.55 -4.17 5.63
N ASN A 64 0.49 -3.93 6.42
CA ASN A 64 1.31 -4.99 6.98
C ASN A 64 0.47 -5.92 7.87
N LYS A 65 -0.35 -5.34 8.74
CA LYS A 65 -1.23 -6.10 9.64
C LYS A 65 -2.28 -6.90 8.89
N LEU A 66 -2.79 -6.44 7.74
CA LEU A 66 -3.84 -7.17 7.03
C LEU A 66 -3.28 -8.20 6.04
N TYR A 67 -2.29 -7.83 5.25
CA TYR A 67 -1.88 -8.60 4.08
C TYR A 67 -0.49 -9.23 4.20
N TYR A 68 0.50 -8.46 4.67
CA TYR A 68 1.90 -8.86 4.51
C TYR A 68 2.46 -9.66 5.69
N ARG A 69 2.08 -9.30 6.92
CA ARG A 69 2.54 -9.92 8.17
C ARG A 69 4.07 -9.96 8.31
N PHE A 70 4.77 -8.92 7.83
CA PHE A 70 6.21 -8.80 8.04
C PHE A 70 6.52 -8.54 9.51
N ASP A 71 7.48 -9.29 10.04
CA ASP A 71 7.94 -9.21 11.43
C ASP A 71 9.09 -8.21 11.62
N ASN A 72 9.83 -7.93 10.56
CA ASN A 72 10.95 -6.98 10.50
C ASN A 72 10.68 -5.89 9.46
#